data_AF-A0A3D4IPB3-F1
#
_entry.id   AF-A0A3D4IPB3-F1
#
_cell.length_a   1.000
_cell.length_b   1.000
_cell.length_c   1.000
_cell.angle_alpha   90.00
_cell.angle_beta   90.00
_cell.angle_gamma   90.00
#
_symmetry.space_group_name_H-M   'P 1'
#
loop_
_entity.id
_entity.type
_entity.pdbx_description
1 polymer ?
#
loop_
_entity_poly.entity_id
_entity_poly.type
_entity_poly.pdbx_seq_one_letter_code
_entity_poly.pdbx_strand_id
1 'polypeptide(L)'
;RSNQKWIALNDLKQGAIYRFSNEEIILRFFAFNAWLDSYTGRLAKFLNDYRSENRNPSSEFLTQRETLFNSTLEIIQQKIFNNQAFGKMSKATLEGLLVGVSRNIENLKTKPAEQVLTLYNEFRALPDFSIENLKEGLSGKDKVTNRINSAIQVFAK
;
A
#
# COMPACT_ATOMS: atom_id res chain seq x y z
N ARG A 1 -10.60 7.10 -14.03
CA ARG A 1 -9.44 7.55 -14.83
C ARG A 1 -8.23 6.75 -14.41
N SER A 2 -7.37 6.33 -15.34
CA SER A 2 -6.16 5.57 -15.01
C SER A 2 -5.09 6.51 -14.45
N ASN A 3 -4.53 6.22 -13.27
CA ASN A 3 -3.48 7.03 -12.64
C ASN A 3 -2.14 6.79 -13.37
N GLN A 4 -1.58 7.83 -14.02
CA GLN A 4 -0.36 7.71 -14.83
C GLN A 4 0.89 7.40 -13.99
N LYS A 5 1.02 7.97 -12.79
CA LYS A 5 2.13 7.66 -11.87
C LYS A 5 2.11 6.17 -11.49
N TRP A 6 0.93 5.65 -11.17
CA TRP A 6 0.73 4.22 -10.87
C TRP A 6 1.09 3.31 -12.05
N ILE A 7 0.68 3.68 -13.27
CA ILE A 7 0.99 2.90 -14.47
C ILE A 7 2.50 2.82 -14.71
N ALA A 8 3.20 3.96 -14.60
CA ALA A 8 4.65 4.03 -14.80
C ALA A 8 5.41 3.23 -13.74
N LEU A 9 5.00 3.35 -12.47
CA LEU A 9 5.66 2.68 -11.34
C LEU A 9 5.53 1.16 -11.35
N ASN A 10 4.39 0.65 -11.84
CA ASN A 10 4.09 -0.78 -11.78
C ASN A 10 4.40 -1.54 -13.08
N ASP A 11 5.15 -0.91 -14.01
CA ASP A 11 5.57 -1.49 -15.31
C ASP A 11 4.45 -2.29 -16.01
N LEU A 12 3.26 -1.69 -16.09
CA LEU A 12 2.07 -2.41 -16.50
C LEU A 12 2.09 -2.74 -17.99
N LYS A 13 2.42 -4.00 -18.32
CA LYS A 13 2.03 -4.58 -19.62
C LYS A 13 0.51 -4.60 -19.70
N GLN A 14 -0.06 -3.93 -20.70
CA GLN A 14 -1.51 -3.78 -20.85
C GLN A 14 -2.21 -5.14 -20.97
N GLY A 15 -3.06 -5.48 -19.99
CA GLY A 15 -3.88 -6.70 -19.99
C GLY A 15 -4.98 -6.67 -18.91
N ALA A 16 -6.13 -7.29 -19.17
CA ALA A 16 -7.31 -7.21 -18.30
C ALA A 16 -7.09 -7.79 -16.89
N ILE A 17 -6.38 -8.92 -16.79
CA ILE A 17 -6.05 -9.58 -15.50
C ILE A 17 -5.15 -8.67 -14.64
N TYR A 18 -4.21 -7.96 -15.26
CA TYR A 18 -3.34 -6.99 -14.58
C TYR A 18 -4.15 -5.79 -14.06
N ARG A 19 -5.14 -5.31 -14.83
CA ARG A 19 -6.02 -4.20 -14.44
C ARG A 19 -6.82 -4.53 -13.16
N PHE A 20 -7.44 -5.71 -13.09
CA PHE A 20 -8.21 -6.12 -11.90
C PHE A 20 -7.34 -6.28 -10.65
N SER A 21 -6.15 -6.87 -10.80
CA SER A 21 -5.19 -6.98 -9.70
C SER A 21 -4.73 -5.61 -9.18
N ASN A 22 -4.68 -4.61 -10.07
CA ASN A 22 -4.31 -3.24 -9.72
C ASN A 22 -5.44 -2.46 -9.06
N GLU A 23 -6.67 -2.61 -9.52
CA GLU A 23 -7.83 -2.00 -8.88
C GLU A 23 -8.02 -2.56 -7.46
N GLU A 24 -7.79 -3.87 -7.28
CA GLU A 24 -7.84 -4.50 -5.97
C GLU A 24 -6.78 -3.95 -5.02
N ILE A 25 -5.52 -3.76 -5.45
CA ILE A 25 -4.47 -3.24 -4.57
C ILE A 25 -4.69 -1.78 -4.19
N ILE A 26 -5.20 -0.95 -5.12
CA ILE A 26 -5.58 0.43 -4.82
C ILE A 26 -6.73 0.47 -3.81
N LEU A 27 -7.71 -0.42 -3.97
CA LEU A 27 -8.82 -0.50 -3.03
C LEU A 27 -8.36 -1.00 -1.64
N ARG A 28 -7.49 -2.02 -1.60
CA ARG A 28 -6.87 -2.50 -0.36
C ARG A 28 -6.09 -1.39 0.32
N PHE A 29 -5.31 -0.63 -0.44
CA PHE A 29 -4.59 0.53 0.06
C PHE A 29 -5.53 1.49 0.79
N PHE A 30 -6.60 1.95 0.14
CA PHE A 30 -7.52 2.90 0.77
C PHE A 30 -8.27 2.30 1.96
N ALA A 31 -8.76 1.06 1.81
CA ALA A 31 -9.52 0.39 2.86
C ALA A 31 -8.66 0.15 4.11
N PHE A 32 -7.44 -0.37 3.97
CA PHE A 32 -6.54 -0.57 5.12
C PHE A 32 -5.96 0.76 5.65
N ASN A 33 -5.70 1.74 4.78
CA ASN A 33 -5.29 3.06 5.24
C ASN A 33 -6.38 3.71 6.12
N ALA A 34 -7.67 3.54 5.80
CA ALA A 34 -8.76 4.13 6.57
C ALA A 34 -9.24 3.26 7.75
N TRP A 35 -9.39 1.95 7.54
CA TRP A 35 -10.20 1.06 8.38
C TRP A 35 -9.43 -0.18 8.88
N LEU A 36 -8.11 -0.10 9.02
CA LEU A 36 -7.28 -1.23 9.49
C LEU A 36 -7.83 -1.90 10.75
N ASP A 37 -8.23 -1.10 11.74
CA ASP A 37 -8.71 -1.59 13.05
C ASP A 37 -10.05 -2.33 12.94
N SER A 38 -10.83 -2.04 11.90
CA SER A 38 -12.11 -2.69 11.61
C SER A 38 -11.96 -4.01 10.83
N TYR A 39 -10.74 -4.42 10.48
CA TYR A 39 -10.53 -5.64 9.72
C TYR A 39 -10.83 -6.90 10.55
N THR A 40 -11.68 -7.78 10.02
CA THR A 40 -12.15 -9.00 10.72
C THR A 40 -11.61 -10.31 10.15
N GLY A 41 -10.62 -10.26 9.25
CA GLY A 41 -10.10 -11.46 8.56
C GLY A 41 -10.87 -11.85 7.29
N ARG A 42 -11.96 -11.13 6.95
CA ARG A 42 -12.76 -11.38 5.76
C ARG A 42 -12.53 -10.30 4.71
N LEU A 43 -11.43 -10.39 3.97
CA LEU A 43 -11.03 -9.37 3.00
C LEU A 43 -12.12 -9.02 1.98
N ALA A 44 -12.76 -9.99 1.35
CA ALA A 44 -13.79 -9.71 0.35
C ALA A 44 -14.94 -8.87 0.92
N LYS A 45 -15.41 -9.22 2.13
CA LYS A 45 -16.42 -8.44 2.85
C LYS A 45 -15.90 -7.05 3.22
N PHE A 46 -14.68 -6.96 3.76
CA PHE A 46 -14.05 -5.69 4.13
C PHE A 46 -13.96 -4.70 2.95
N LEU A 47 -13.52 -5.16 1.78
CA LEU A 47 -13.44 -4.34 0.57
C LEU A 47 -14.84 -3.99 0.02
N ASN A 48 -15.81 -4.90 0.11
CA ASN A 48 -17.20 -4.63 -0.25
C ASN A 48 -17.81 -3.54 0.63
N ASP A 49 -17.63 -3.65 1.94
CA ASP A 49 -18.17 -2.70 2.92
C ASP A 49 -17.54 -1.31 2.69
N TYR A 50 -16.22 -1.23 2.50
CA TYR A 50 -15.54 0.04 2.16
C TYR A 50 -16.07 0.66 0.87
N ARG A 51 -16.24 -0.13 -0.20
CA ARG A 51 -16.84 0.39 -1.44
C ARG A 51 -18.28 0.85 -1.27
N SER A 52 -19.07 0.13 -0.46
CA SER A 52 -20.47 0.45 -0.24
C SER A 52 -20.62 1.80 0.48
N GLU A 53 -19.84 2.01 1.54
CA GLU A 53 -19.84 3.27 2.29
C GLU A 53 -19.36 4.45 1.44
N ASN A 54 -18.39 4.20 0.55
CA ASN A 54 -17.79 5.23 -0.31
C ASN A 54 -18.37 5.23 -1.74
N ARG A 55 -19.64 4.82 -1.92
CA ARG A 55 -20.27 4.72 -3.25
C ARG A 55 -20.53 6.08 -3.90
N ASN A 56 -20.86 7.08 -3.10
CA ASN A 56 -21.17 8.45 -3.54
C ASN A 56 -20.26 9.47 -2.85
N PRO A 57 -18.94 9.43 -3.10
CA PRO A 57 -18.00 10.31 -2.41
C PRO A 57 -18.18 11.76 -2.88
N SER A 58 -17.95 12.71 -1.96
CA SER A 58 -17.86 14.12 -2.32
C SER A 58 -16.62 14.38 -3.19
N SER A 59 -16.63 15.47 -3.95
CA SER A 59 -15.45 15.92 -4.71
C SER A 59 -14.24 16.14 -3.81
N GLU A 60 -14.45 16.73 -2.63
CA GLU A 60 -13.42 16.94 -1.63
C GLU A 60 -12.80 15.61 -1.16
N PHE A 61 -13.63 14.62 -0.83
CA PHE A 61 -13.15 13.30 -0.43
C PHE A 61 -12.31 12.65 -1.53
N LEU A 62 -12.76 12.73 -2.79
CA LEU A 62 -12.01 12.22 -3.94
C LEU A 62 -10.65 12.90 -4.07
N THR A 63 -10.60 14.24 -3.95
CA THR A 63 -9.35 15.00 -3.99
C THR A 63 -8.41 14.62 -2.86
N GLN A 64 -8.90 14.46 -1.62
CA GLN A 64 -8.08 14.03 -0.49
C GLN A 64 -7.46 12.65 -0.72
N ARG A 65 -8.25 11.68 -1.21
CA ARG A 65 -7.79 10.32 -1.52
C ARG A 65 -6.79 10.30 -2.67
N GLU A 66 -7.03 11.09 -3.71
CA GLU A 66 -6.11 11.21 -4.85
C GLU A 66 -4.77 11.83 -4.42
N THR A 67 -4.79 12.92 -3.65
CA THR A 67 -3.59 13.55 -3.09
C THR A 67 -2.81 12.57 -2.23
N LEU A 68 -3.47 11.88 -1.29
CA LEU A 68 -2.82 10.89 -0.42
C LEU A 68 -2.12 9.80 -1.24
N PHE A 69 -2.81 9.22 -2.22
CA PHE A 69 -2.24 8.17 -3.05
C PHE A 69 -1.07 8.69 -3.90
N ASN A 70 -1.23 9.84 -4.56
CA ASN A 70 -0.18 10.42 -5.39
C ASN A 70 1.07 10.80 -4.60
N SER A 71 0.91 11.38 -3.40
CA SER A 71 2.04 11.71 -2.52
C SER A 71 2.72 10.45 -1.98
N THR A 72 1.97 9.38 -1.71
CA THR A 72 2.53 8.10 -1.30
C THR A 72 3.40 7.51 -2.41
N LEU A 73 2.88 7.47 -3.63
CA LEU A 73 3.63 6.98 -4.80
C LEU A 73 4.88 7.81 -5.07
N GLU A 74 4.80 9.13 -4.88
CA GLU A 74 5.92 10.04 -5.09
C GLU A 74 7.08 9.78 -4.12
N ILE A 75 6.79 9.61 -2.83
CA ILE A 75 7.82 9.23 -1.83
C ILE A 75 8.46 7.90 -2.22
N ILE A 76 7.66 6.89 -2.55
CA ILE A 76 8.17 5.58 -2.90
C ILE A 76 9.06 5.68 -4.15
N GLN A 77 8.57 6.36 -5.20
CA GLN A 77 9.30 6.50 -6.46
C GLN A 77 10.63 7.24 -6.26
N GLN A 78 10.60 8.41 -5.64
CA GLN A 78 11.77 9.29 -5.57
C GLN A 78 12.78 8.82 -4.51
N LYS A 79 12.29 8.38 -3.34
CA LYS A 79 13.16 8.11 -2.18
C LYS A 79 13.56 6.65 -2.02
N ILE A 80 12.81 5.70 -2.60
CA ILE A 80 13.08 4.26 -2.46
C ILE A 80 13.60 3.68 -3.76
N PHE A 81 12.95 3.98 -4.89
CA PHE A 81 13.29 3.39 -6.19
C PHE A 81 14.07 4.31 -7.12
N ASN A 82 14.44 5.52 -6.68
CA ASN A 82 15.19 6.50 -7.49
C ASN A 82 14.61 6.67 -8.91
N ASN A 83 13.29 6.89 -8.99
CA ASN A 83 12.50 7.00 -10.22
C ASN A 83 12.41 5.74 -11.10
N GLN A 84 12.86 4.58 -10.61
CA GLN A 84 12.68 3.29 -11.27
C GLN A 84 11.35 2.61 -10.88
N ALA A 85 10.95 1.60 -11.67
CA ALA A 85 9.78 0.78 -11.38
C ALA A 85 9.98 -0.08 -10.12
N PHE A 86 8.87 -0.51 -9.48
CA PHE A 86 8.87 -1.25 -8.21
C PHE A 86 9.60 -2.61 -8.23
N GLY A 87 9.93 -3.13 -9.42
CA GLY A 87 10.41 -4.50 -9.59
C GLY A 87 9.33 -5.52 -9.20
N LYS A 88 9.72 -6.81 -9.11
CA LYS A 88 8.79 -7.86 -8.71
C LYS A 88 8.55 -7.86 -7.20
N MET A 89 7.30 -7.73 -6.80
CA MET A 89 6.88 -7.71 -5.39
C MET A 89 5.57 -8.47 -5.21
N SER A 90 5.39 -9.14 -4.05
CA SER A 90 4.12 -9.78 -3.71
C SER A 90 3.03 -8.72 -3.44
N LYS A 91 1.75 -9.07 -3.63
CA LYS A 91 0.63 -8.17 -3.28
C LYS A 91 0.67 -7.74 -1.81
N ALA A 92 1.02 -8.66 -0.91
CA ALA A 92 1.11 -8.39 0.52
C ALA A 92 2.21 -7.38 0.84
N THR A 93 3.37 -7.51 0.20
CA THR A 93 4.48 -6.56 0.36
C THR A 93 4.13 -5.19 -0.22
N LEU A 94 3.46 -5.14 -1.37
CA LEU A 94 3.03 -3.87 -1.97
C LEU A 94 1.97 -3.17 -1.12
N GLU A 95 1.02 -3.93 -0.56
CA GLU A 95 0.01 -3.45 0.40
C GLU A 95 0.68 -2.85 1.64
N GLY A 96 1.62 -3.58 2.25
CA GLY A 96 2.38 -3.11 3.42
C GLY A 96 3.18 -1.84 3.12
N LEU A 97 3.86 -1.78 1.97
CA LEU A 97 4.64 -0.60 1.56
C LEU A 97 3.75 0.64 1.39
N LEU A 98 2.64 0.50 0.65
CA LEU A 98 1.72 1.62 0.39
C LEU A 98 1.07 2.12 1.70
N VAL A 99 0.57 1.22 2.54
CA VAL A 99 -0.08 1.60 3.80
C VAL A 99 0.93 2.17 4.79
N GLY A 100 2.09 1.54 4.95
CA GLY A 100 3.16 1.99 5.85
C GLY A 100 3.68 3.38 5.51
N VAL A 101 3.93 3.66 4.21
CA VAL A 101 4.37 5.00 3.76
C VAL A 101 3.25 6.02 3.93
N SER A 102 2.03 5.71 3.50
CA SER A 102 0.91 6.67 3.55
C SER A 102 0.51 7.07 4.98
N ARG A 103 0.61 6.15 5.95
CA ARG A 103 0.34 6.43 7.37
C ARG A 103 1.40 7.31 8.03
N ASN A 104 2.59 7.39 7.45
CA ASN A 104 3.73 8.16 7.97
C ASN A 104 4.15 9.29 7.02
N ILE A 105 3.25 9.71 6.13
CA ILE A 105 3.60 10.51 4.96
C ILE A 105 4.25 11.86 5.31
N GLU A 106 3.76 12.55 6.34
CA GLU A 106 4.28 13.86 6.75
C GLU A 106 5.71 13.75 7.31
N ASN A 107 6.00 12.72 8.10
CA ASN A 107 7.35 12.44 8.60
C ASN A 107 8.31 12.04 7.45
N LEU A 108 7.85 11.17 6.55
CA LEU A 108 8.67 10.67 5.45
C LEU A 108 8.95 11.76 4.39
N LYS A 109 8.06 12.74 4.22
CA LYS A 109 8.30 13.91 3.34
C LYS A 109 9.55 14.68 3.75
N THR A 110 9.79 14.87 5.04
CA THR A 110 10.90 15.67 5.55
C THR A 110 12.22 14.90 5.66
N LYS A 111 12.19 13.56 5.63
CA LYS A 111 13.41 12.73 5.71
C LYS A 111 14.22 12.72 4.41
N PRO A 112 15.56 12.70 4.46
CA PRO A 112 16.41 12.43 3.31
C PRO A 112 16.10 11.06 2.66
N ALA A 113 16.40 10.93 1.36
CA ALA A 113 16.13 9.70 0.62
C ALA A 113 16.88 8.50 1.22
N GLU A 114 18.11 8.69 1.70
CA GLU A 114 18.94 7.65 2.32
C GLU A 114 18.30 7.07 3.59
N GLN A 115 17.64 7.93 4.38
CA GLN A 115 16.93 7.48 5.57
C GLN A 115 15.68 6.69 5.20
N VAL A 116 14.88 7.18 4.24
CA VAL A 116 13.68 6.47 3.78
C VAL A 116 14.04 5.12 3.13
N LEU A 117 15.15 5.06 2.39
CA LEU A 117 15.68 3.83 1.83
C LEU A 117 16.13 2.85 2.92
N THR A 118 16.72 3.35 4.00
CA THR A 118 17.06 2.53 5.17
C THR A 118 15.81 1.90 5.80
N LEU A 119 14.75 2.70 6.03
CA LEU A 119 13.47 2.19 6.51
C LEU A 119 12.83 1.18 5.56
N TYR A 120 12.94 1.40 4.25
CA TYR A 120 12.50 0.43 3.26
C TYR A 120 13.25 -0.90 3.38
N ASN A 121 14.58 -0.88 3.54
CA ASN A 121 15.37 -2.10 3.72
C ASN A 121 15.00 -2.84 5.01
N GLU A 122 14.76 -2.11 6.10
CA GLU A 122 14.23 -2.69 7.34
C GLU A 122 12.84 -3.32 7.13
N PHE A 123 11.95 -2.63 6.41
CA PHE A 123 10.64 -3.14 6.04
C PHE A 123 10.75 -4.43 5.22
N ARG A 124 11.68 -4.50 4.27
CA ARG A 124 11.93 -5.70 3.47
C ARG A 124 12.52 -6.87 4.27
N ALA A 125 13.17 -6.57 5.40
CA ALA A 125 13.73 -7.56 6.30
C ALA A 125 12.73 -8.04 7.38
N LEU A 126 11.54 -7.44 7.47
CA LEU A 126 10.50 -7.86 8.42
C LEU A 126 10.11 -9.34 8.18
N PRO A 127 10.08 -10.18 9.23
CA PRO A 127 9.69 -11.58 9.13
C PRO A 127 8.30 -11.77 8.50
N ASP A 128 7.37 -10.85 8.72
CA ASP A 128 5.99 -10.88 8.18
C ASP A 128 5.91 -10.89 6.65
N PHE A 129 7.01 -10.53 5.96
CA PHE A 129 7.13 -10.53 4.51
C PHE A 129 8.09 -11.61 3.98
N SER A 130 8.57 -12.52 4.84
CA SER A 130 9.38 -13.66 4.42
C SER A 130 8.57 -14.63 3.55
N ILE A 131 9.24 -15.34 2.64
CA ILE A 131 8.59 -16.33 1.76
C ILE A 131 7.85 -17.40 2.57
N GLU A 132 8.41 -17.80 3.70
CA GLU A 132 7.85 -18.81 4.61
C GLU A 132 6.53 -18.33 5.24
N ASN A 133 6.53 -17.14 5.85
CA ASN A 133 5.34 -16.56 6.45
C ASN A 133 4.26 -16.19 5.42
N LEU A 134 4.67 -15.89 4.18
CA LEU A 134 3.75 -15.66 3.09
C LEU A 134 3.15 -16.96 2.51
N LYS A 135 3.70 -18.14 2.80
CA LYS A 135 3.14 -19.44 2.39
C LYS A 135 2.12 -19.97 3.40
N GLU A 136 2.37 -19.78 4.69
CA GLU A 136 1.44 -20.21 5.74
C GLU A 136 0.31 -19.19 5.93
N GLY A 137 -0.78 -19.33 5.17
CA GLY A 137 -2.07 -18.68 5.49
C GLY A 137 -2.05 -17.15 5.55
N LEU A 138 -1.94 -16.49 4.40
CA LEU A 138 -1.86 -15.02 4.24
C LEU A 138 -3.07 -14.21 4.74
N SER A 139 -4.22 -14.86 4.93
CA SER A 139 -5.53 -14.22 5.05
C SER A 139 -6.07 -14.11 6.48
N GLY A 140 -5.43 -14.77 7.45
CA GLY A 140 -5.83 -14.69 8.86
C GLY A 140 -5.82 -13.24 9.35
N LYS A 141 -6.84 -12.84 10.13
CA LYS A 141 -7.00 -11.49 10.66
C LYS A 141 -5.68 -10.96 11.24
N ASP A 142 -5.14 -11.69 12.22
CA ASP A 142 -3.95 -11.27 12.96
C ASP A 142 -2.72 -11.21 12.05
N LYS A 143 -2.57 -12.13 11.10
CA LYS A 143 -1.45 -12.10 10.13
C LYS A 143 -1.48 -10.86 9.25
N VAL A 144 -2.65 -10.47 8.74
CA VAL A 144 -2.78 -9.25 7.93
C VAL A 144 -2.57 -8.01 8.78
N THR A 145 -3.24 -7.92 9.92
CA THR A 145 -3.18 -6.76 10.81
C THR A 145 -1.76 -6.57 11.35
N ASN A 146 -1.09 -7.63 11.81
CA ASN A 146 0.30 -7.57 12.29
C ASN A 146 1.23 -7.13 11.18
N ARG A 147 1.14 -7.72 9.98
CA ARG A 147 2.00 -7.34 8.85
C ARG A 147 1.87 -5.86 8.48
N ILE A 148 0.64 -5.34 8.41
CA ILE A 148 0.40 -3.93 8.09
C ILE A 148 0.89 -3.03 9.23
N ASN A 149 0.64 -3.40 10.49
CA ASN A 149 1.12 -2.67 11.65
C ASN A 149 2.65 -2.63 11.71
N SER A 150 3.34 -3.76 11.50
CA SER A 150 4.81 -3.82 11.41
C SER A 150 5.35 -2.86 10.35
N ALA A 151 4.70 -2.81 9.18
CA ALA A 151 5.07 -1.85 8.14
C ALA A 151 4.88 -0.39 8.60
N ILE A 152 3.74 -0.07 9.22
CA ILE A 152 3.47 1.27 9.78
C ILE A 152 4.53 1.64 10.81
N GLN A 153 4.89 0.74 11.72
CA GLN A 153 5.87 0.99 12.78
C GLN A 153 7.29 1.20 12.23
N VAL A 154 7.71 0.45 11.20
CA VAL A 154 9.01 0.66 10.56
C VAL A 154 9.09 2.06 9.94
N PHE A 155 8.06 2.48 9.20
CA PHE A 155 8.04 3.79 8.56
C PHE A 155 7.76 4.96 9.51
N ALA A 156 7.42 4.70 10.77
CA ALA A 156 7.19 5.71 11.80
C ALA A 156 8.48 6.23 12.48
N LYS A 157 9.59 5.49 12.34
CA LYS A 157 10.92 5.91 12.81
C LYS A 157 11.38 7.18 12.08
#